data_AF-A0A4Z0BF50-F1
#
_entry.id   AF-A0A4Z0BF50-F1
#
_cell.length_a   1.000
_cell.length_b   1.000
_cell.length_c   1.000
_cell.angle_alpha   90.00
_cell.angle_beta   90.00
_cell.angle_gamma   90.00
#
_symmetry.space_group_name_H-M   'P 1'
#
loop_
_entity.id
_entity.type
_entity.pdbx_description
1 polymer ?
#
loop_
_entity_poly.entity_id
_entity_poly.type
_entity_poly.pdbx_seq_one_letter_code
_entity_poly.pdbx_strand_id
1 'polypeptide(L)'
;MMFALLAPASAQQFVSIKGEGVNLRAAPNLRSEVLWELGSGYPLKVLARRGSWVQVVDFENDRGWVSRRLTSSRPHSIVKAPRANVRSGPGTKYRVLRQAQYGEVFRVVERTASWIRVRGEDARTGWIARGLLWGVGRK
;
A
#
# COMPACT_ATOMS: atom_id res chain seq x y z
N MET A 1 27.24 12.28 -31.80
CA MET A 1 25.92 12.35 -31.15
C MET A 1 25.78 11.16 -30.20
N MET A 2 25.71 11.40 -28.89
CA MET A 2 25.53 10.34 -27.89
C MET A 2 24.04 10.22 -27.57
N PHE A 3 23.40 9.13 -27.99
CA PHE A 3 22.02 8.84 -27.59
C PHE A 3 22.02 8.30 -26.16
N ALA A 4 21.57 9.10 -25.21
CA ALA A 4 21.22 8.60 -23.88
C ALA A 4 19.93 7.77 -24.00
N LEU A 5 20.04 6.45 -23.87
CA LEU A 5 18.90 5.56 -23.67
C LEU A 5 18.29 5.85 -22.29
N LEU A 6 17.25 6.68 -22.26
CA LEU A 6 16.35 6.79 -21.12
C LEU A 6 15.59 5.47 -20.98
N ALA A 7 16.07 4.57 -20.11
CA ALA A 7 15.29 3.42 -19.70
C ALA A 7 13.97 3.92 -19.08
N PRO A 8 12.80 3.39 -19.48
CA PRO A 8 11.55 3.79 -18.86
C PRO A 8 11.63 3.46 -17.38
N ALA A 9 11.46 4.48 -16.53
CA ALA A 9 11.36 4.28 -15.09
C ALA A 9 10.17 3.34 -14.84
N SER A 10 10.46 2.10 -14.43
CA SER A 10 9.42 1.12 -14.12
C SER A 10 8.49 1.72 -13.06
N ALA A 11 7.21 1.88 -13.42
CA ALA A 11 6.22 2.41 -12.50
C ALA A 11 6.18 1.51 -11.25
N GLN A 12 6.36 2.11 -10.08
CA GLN A 12 6.41 1.38 -8.82
C GLN A 12 5.10 0.61 -8.62
N GLN A 13 5.17 -0.73 -8.72
CA GLN A 13 4.01 -1.60 -8.62
C GLN A 13 3.74 -1.95 -7.16
N PHE A 14 2.48 -1.81 -6.75
CA PHE A 14 1.98 -2.25 -5.46
C PHE A 14 0.97 -3.37 -5.63
N VAL A 15 0.89 -4.22 -4.61
CA VAL A 15 -0.20 -5.16 -4.37
C VAL A 15 -0.75 -4.93 -2.96
N SER A 16 -1.94 -5.46 -2.69
CA SER A 16 -2.50 -5.50 -1.33
C SER A 16 -2.80 -6.93 -0.93
N ILE A 17 -2.74 -7.24 0.36
CA ILE A 17 -3.08 -8.56 0.87
C ILE A 17 -4.56 -8.88 0.67
N LYS A 18 -4.85 -10.12 0.30
CA LYS A 18 -6.19 -10.67 0.16
C LYS A 18 -6.41 -11.74 1.23
N GLY A 19 -7.27 -11.44 2.21
CA GLY A 19 -7.56 -12.30 3.36
C GLY A 19 -6.82 -11.84 4.62
N GLU A 20 -7.13 -12.48 5.76
CA GLU A 20 -6.48 -12.23 7.04
C GLU A 20 -5.38 -13.26 7.33
N GLY A 21 -4.43 -12.91 8.21
CA GLY A 21 -3.38 -13.84 8.67
C GLY A 21 -2.45 -14.32 7.54
N VAL A 22 -2.20 -13.48 6.53
CA VAL A 22 -1.38 -13.89 5.38
C VAL A 22 0.10 -13.81 5.73
N ASN A 23 0.76 -14.95 5.69
CA ASN A 23 2.19 -15.07 5.98
C ASN A 23 3.08 -14.32 4.99
N LEU A 24 3.91 -13.42 5.51
CA LEU A 24 5.14 -12.96 4.88
C LEU A 24 6.28 -13.90 5.27
N ARG A 25 6.99 -14.43 4.27
CA ARG A 25 7.98 -15.50 4.48
C ARG A 25 9.39 -15.09 4.07
N ALA A 26 10.39 -15.69 4.73
CA ALA A 26 11.80 -15.43 4.43
C ALA A 26 12.21 -15.90 3.02
N ALA A 27 11.58 -16.95 2.49
CA ALA A 27 11.87 -17.50 1.16
C ALA A 27 10.57 -17.86 0.40
N PRO A 28 10.60 -18.02 -0.93
CA PRO A 28 9.42 -18.31 -1.74
C PRO A 28 9.02 -19.79 -1.67
N ASN A 29 8.76 -20.30 -0.46
CA ASN A 29 8.25 -21.66 -0.25
C ASN A 29 7.45 -21.76 1.06
N LEU A 30 6.66 -22.83 1.22
CA LEU A 30 5.77 -23.01 2.37
C LEU A 30 6.48 -23.50 3.65
N ARG A 31 7.75 -23.92 3.54
CA ARG A 31 8.54 -24.48 4.65
C ARG A 31 9.46 -23.45 5.31
N SER A 32 9.66 -22.30 4.68
CA SER A 32 10.49 -21.24 5.23
C SER A 32 9.80 -20.56 6.41
N GLU A 33 10.62 -19.94 7.25
CA GLU A 33 10.21 -19.08 8.35
C GLU A 33 9.13 -18.07 7.93
N VAL A 34 8.14 -17.91 8.82
CA VAL A 34 7.15 -16.84 8.76
C VAL A 34 7.73 -15.67 9.53
N LEU A 35 7.96 -14.55 8.85
CA LEU A 35 8.48 -13.33 9.44
C LEU A 35 7.35 -12.54 10.13
N TRP A 36 6.21 -12.44 9.45
CA TRP A 36 5.06 -11.66 9.90
C TRP A 36 3.75 -12.26 9.36
N GLU A 37 2.64 -12.03 10.06
CA GLU A 37 1.30 -12.22 9.54
C GLU A 37 0.69 -10.87 9.15
N LEU A 38 0.11 -10.79 7.95
CA LEU A 38 -0.42 -9.57 7.37
C LEU A 38 -1.94 -9.63 7.25
N GLY A 39 -2.60 -8.55 7.66
CA GLY A 39 -4.05 -8.39 7.55
C GLY A 39 -4.51 -7.99 6.15
N SER A 40 -5.82 -8.10 5.91
CA SER A 40 -6.42 -7.78 4.62
C SER A 40 -6.18 -6.34 4.21
N GLY A 41 -5.91 -6.12 2.92
CA GLY A 41 -5.64 -4.80 2.38
C GLY A 41 -4.26 -4.24 2.68
N TYR A 42 -3.44 -4.87 3.54
CA TYR A 42 -2.09 -4.36 3.83
C TYR A 42 -1.30 -4.15 2.53
N PRO A 43 -0.87 -2.92 2.21
CA PRO A 43 -0.21 -2.63 0.95
C PRO A 43 1.25 -3.10 0.99
N LEU A 44 1.75 -3.55 -0.16
CA LEU A 44 3.12 -4.03 -0.32
C LEU A 44 3.68 -3.58 -1.66
N LYS A 45 4.93 -3.09 -1.67
CA LYS A 45 5.65 -2.74 -2.88
C LYS A 45 6.25 -4.02 -3.47
N VAL A 46 6.02 -4.27 -4.74
CA VAL A 46 6.60 -5.40 -5.46
C VAL A 46 8.07 -5.11 -5.77
N LEU A 47 8.95 -6.02 -5.36
CA LEU A 47 10.38 -6.00 -5.72
C LEU A 47 10.68 -6.95 -6.87
N ALA A 48 10.12 -8.17 -6.82
CA ALA A 48 10.30 -9.19 -7.84
C ALA A 48 9.14 -10.19 -7.85
N ARG A 49 9.03 -10.97 -8.92
CA ARG A 49 8.09 -12.10 -9.03
C ARG A 49 8.88 -13.36 -9.38
N ARG A 50 8.62 -14.46 -8.67
CA ARG A 50 9.23 -15.78 -8.94
C ARG A 50 8.18 -16.87 -8.79
N GLY A 51 7.77 -17.47 -9.91
CA GLY A 51 6.70 -18.46 -9.94
C GLY A 51 5.42 -17.97 -9.23
N SER A 52 4.98 -18.71 -8.23
CA SER A 52 3.78 -18.42 -7.43
C SER A 52 4.01 -17.44 -6.27
N TRP A 53 5.16 -16.76 -6.23
CA TRP A 53 5.56 -15.87 -5.14
C TRP A 53 5.91 -14.47 -5.63
N VAL A 54 5.66 -13.51 -4.75
CA VAL A 54 5.97 -12.09 -4.96
C VAL A 54 6.93 -11.67 -3.85
N GLN A 55 8.12 -11.22 -4.22
CA GLN A 55 9.02 -10.58 -3.27
C GLN A 55 8.54 -9.15 -3.07
N VAL A 56 8.43 -8.76 -1.82
CA VAL A 56 7.82 -7.50 -1.43
C VAL A 56 8.69 -6.76 -0.42
N VAL A 57 8.42 -5.47 -0.31
CA VAL A 57 8.83 -4.65 0.83
C VAL A 57 7.62 -3.87 1.34
N ASP A 58 7.50 -3.70 2.64
CA ASP A 58 6.43 -2.93 3.24
C ASP A 58 6.81 -1.45 3.48
N PHE A 59 6.01 -0.75 4.29
CA PHE A 59 6.19 0.66 4.57
C PHE A 59 7.26 0.95 5.64
N GLU A 60 7.67 -0.06 6.40
CA GLU A 60 8.75 -0.02 7.41
C GLU A 60 10.10 -0.51 6.86
N ASN A 61 10.11 -1.00 5.61
CA ASN A 61 11.24 -1.56 4.86
C ASN A 61 11.53 -3.05 5.11
N ASP A 62 10.60 -3.76 5.74
CA ASP A 62 10.70 -5.20 5.90
C ASP A 62 10.47 -5.92 4.58
N ARG A 63 11.31 -6.93 4.31
CA ARG A 63 11.33 -7.66 3.05
C ARG A 63 10.96 -9.12 3.25
N GLY A 64 10.21 -9.67 2.31
CA GLY A 64 9.89 -11.09 2.31
C GLY A 64 9.13 -11.53 1.07
N TRP A 65 8.53 -12.70 1.16
CA TRP A 65 7.80 -13.35 0.10
C TRP A 65 6.37 -13.64 0.51
N VAL A 66 5.41 -13.25 -0.33
CA VAL A 66 4.00 -13.58 -0.18
C VAL A 66 3.53 -14.42 -1.36
N SER A 67 2.60 -15.33 -1.12
CA SER A 67 2.01 -16.10 -2.22
C SER A 67 1.19 -15.18 -3.13
N ARG A 68 1.44 -15.25 -4.44
CA ARG A 68 0.78 -14.43 -5.46
C ARG A 68 -0.76 -14.55 -5.42
N ARG A 69 -1.30 -15.71 -5.06
CA ARG A 69 -2.75 -15.96 -4.96
C ARG A 69 -3.44 -15.19 -3.81
N LEU A 70 -2.66 -14.80 -2.80
CA LEU A 70 -3.09 -14.05 -1.63
C LEU A 70 -2.82 -12.54 -1.79
N THR A 71 -2.60 -12.10 -3.03
CA THR A 71 -2.45 -10.68 -3.36
C THR A 71 -3.60 -10.20 -4.25
N SER A 72 -3.92 -8.91 -4.17
CA SER A 72 -4.91 -8.22 -4.98
C SER A 72 -4.30 -6.99 -5.64
N SER A 73 -4.81 -6.65 -6.83
CA SER A 73 -4.56 -5.36 -7.48
C SER A 73 -5.46 -4.24 -6.96
N ARG A 74 -6.43 -4.55 -6.08
CA ARG A 74 -7.28 -3.52 -5.46
C ARG A 74 -6.42 -2.65 -4.54
N PRO A 75 -6.26 -1.35 -4.86
CA PRO A 75 -5.29 -0.52 -4.20
C PRO A 75 -5.72 -0.18 -2.78
N HIS A 76 -4.78 -0.32 -1.86
CA HIS A 76 -4.87 0.17 -0.50
C HIS A 76 -3.67 1.07 -0.20
N SER A 77 -3.80 1.84 0.86
CA SER A 77 -2.76 2.70 1.39
C SER A 77 -2.73 2.58 2.91
N ILE A 78 -1.55 2.79 3.47
CA ILE A 78 -1.32 2.76 4.91
C ILE A 78 -0.86 4.14 5.38
N VAL A 79 -1.31 4.55 6.56
CA VAL A 79 -0.87 5.80 7.19
C VAL A 79 0.55 5.61 7.73
N LYS A 80 1.50 6.37 7.18
CA LYS A 80 2.92 6.34 7.61
C LYS A 80 3.31 7.48 8.54
N ALA A 81 2.44 8.48 8.67
CA ALA A 81 2.62 9.56 9.64
C ALA A 81 2.10 9.12 11.02
N PRO A 82 2.59 9.71 12.14
CA PRO A 82 2.06 9.39 13.47
C PRO A 82 0.53 9.54 13.56
N ARG A 83 0.00 10.59 12.91
CA ARG A 83 -1.44 10.85 12.75
C ARG A 83 -1.72 11.48 11.39
N ALA A 84 -2.91 11.22 10.85
CA ALA A 84 -3.39 11.85 9.62
C ALA A 84 -4.84 12.33 9.76
N ASN A 85 -5.13 13.56 9.34
CA ASN A 85 -6.51 14.04 9.29
C ASN A 85 -7.25 13.41 8.10
N VAL A 86 -8.39 12.78 8.39
CA VAL A 86 -9.37 12.35 7.38
C VAL A 86 -10.37 13.48 7.22
N ARG A 87 -10.44 14.09 6.04
CA ARG A 87 -11.24 15.29 5.76
C ARG A 87 -12.45 15.00 4.87
N SER A 88 -13.45 15.87 4.91
CA SER A 88 -14.65 15.75 4.06
C SER A 88 -14.38 16.03 2.58
N GLY A 89 -13.28 16.70 2.24
CA GLY A 89 -12.89 17.02 0.87
C GLY A 89 -11.37 17.15 0.69
N PRO A 90 -10.89 17.23 -0.56
CA PRO A 90 -9.46 17.30 -0.89
C PRO A 90 -8.90 18.70 -0.64
N GLY A 91 -8.53 18.99 0.61
CA GLY A 91 -7.93 20.28 0.96
C GLY A 91 -7.88 20.51 2.47
N THR A 92 -6.99 21.39 2.92
CA THR A 92 -6.83 21.72 4.34
C THR A 92 -7.99 22.56 4.90
N LYS A 93 -8.78 23.19 4.04
CA LYS A 93 -9.98 23.98 4.41
C LYS A 93 -11.22 23.13 4.73
N TYR A 94 -11.24 21.86 4.30
CA TYR A 94 -12.37 20.97 4.56
C TYR A 94 -12.39 20.48 6.00
N ARG A 95 -13.59 20.31 6.56
CA ARG A 95 -13.81 19.80 7.92
C ARG A 95 -13.07 18.47 8.15
N VAL A 96 -12.40 18.35 9.30
CA VAL A 96 -11.83 17.09 9.77
C VAL A 96 -12.97 16.20 10.25
N LEU A 97 -13.09 15.00 9.67
CA LEU A 97 -14.07 13.99 10.06
C LEU A 97 -13.57 13.18 11.25
N ARG A 98 -12.28 12.79 11.21
CA ARG A 98 -11.56 12.12 12.29
C ARG A 98 -10.05 12.16 12.05
N GLN A 99 -9.30 11.62 13.00
CA GLN A 99 -7.88 11.31 12.82
C GLN A 99 -7.69 9.81 12.57
N ALA A 100 -6.81 9.49 11.64
CA ALA A 100 -6.29 8.15 11.39
C ALA A 100 -4.93 8.00 12.06
N GLN A 101 -4.64 6.80 12.56
CA GLN A 101 -3.41 6.50 13.29
C GLN A 101 -2.36 5.91 12.35
N TYR A 102 -1.08 5.96 12.76
CA TYR A 102 0.00 5.21 12.11
C TYR A 102 -0.38 3.73 11.94
N GLY A 103 -0.04 3.15 10.79
CA GLY A 103 -0.34 1.75 10.48
C GLY A 103 -1.79 1.50 10.01
N GLU A 104 -2.67 2.48 10.10
CA GLU A 104 -4.07 2.30 9.69
C GLU A 104 -4.17 2.14 8.16
N VAL A 105 -4.85 1.07 7.73
CA VAL A 105 -5.01 0.70 6.33
C VAL A 105 -6.34 1.19 5.78
N PHE A 106 -6.31 1.69 4.55
CA PHE A 106 -7.49 2.13 3.84
C PHE A 106 -7.51 1.63 2.41
N ARG A 107 -8.71 1.34 1.89
CA ARG A 107 -8.90 1.18 0.45
C ARG A 107 -8.79 2.54 -0.24
N VAL A 108 -8.04 2.59 -1.34
CA VAL A 108 -7.96 3.77 -2.20
C VAL A 108 -9.16 3.77 -3.15
N VAL A 109 -9.95 4.84 -3.11
CA VAL A 109 -11.13 5.05 -3.96
C VAL A 109 -10.79 5.98 -5.12
N GLU A 110 -10.09 7.07 -4.84
CA GLU A 110 -9.78 8.10 -5.83
C GLU A 110 -8.41 8.72 -5.53
N ARG A 111 -7.72 9.17 -6.59
CA ARG A 111 -6.43 9.84 -6.49
C ARG A 111 -6.48 11.18 -7.19
N THR A 112 -6.09 12.22 -6.49
CA THR A 112 -5.71 13.52 -7.08
C THR A 112 -4.19 13.72 -6.93
N ALA A 113 -3.68 14.88 -7.35
CA ALA A 113 -2.26 15.21 -7.22
C ALA A 113 -1.78 15.14 -5.76
N SER A 114 -2.53 15.74 -4.83
CA SER A 114 -2.10 15.92 -3.43
C SER A 114 -3.01 15.24 -2.40
N TRP A 115 -4.15 14.69 -2.82
CA TRP A 115 -5.14 14.10 -1.91
C TRP A 115 -5.66 12.76 -2.41
N ILE A 116 -5.87 11.84 -1.48
CA ILE A 116 -6.35 10.49 -1.74
C ILE A 116 -7.69 10.33 -1.05
N ARG A 117 -8.72 9.99 -1.83
CA ARG A 117 -10.00 9.58 -1.28
C ARG A 117 -9.87 8.13 -0.84
N VAL A 118 -10.10 7.91 0.43
CA VAL A 118 -9.96 6.61 1.10
C VAL A 118 -11.31 6.12 1.61
N ARG A 119 -11.44 4.80 1.75
CA ARG A 119 -12.57 4.15 2.41
C ARG A 119 -12.03 3.24 3.52
N GLY A 120 -12.51 3.46 4.75
CA GLY A 120 -12.21 2.62 5.90
C GLY A 120 -13.04 1.33 5.90
N GLU A 121 -12.74 0.44 6.84
CA GLU A 121 -13.48 -0.81 7.05
C GLU A 121 -14.95 -0.56 7.41
N ASP A 122 -15.22 0.50 8.16
CA ASP A 122 -16.55 0.99 8.53
C ASP A 122 -17.37 1.60 7.37
N ALA A 123 -16.93 1.36 6.13
CA ALA A 123 -17.51 1.87 4.89
C ALA A 123 -17.50 3.40 4.72
N ARG A 124 -17.02 4.18 5.71
CA ARG A 124 -16.97 5.65 5.60
C ARG A 124 -15.84 6.08 4.69
N THR A 125 -16.07 7.17 3.97
CA THR A 125 -15.07 7.74 3.04
C THR A 125 -14.61 9.12 3.50
N GLY A 126 -13.38 9.46 3.13
CA GLY A 126 -12.81 10.78 3.37
C GLY A 126 -11.53 10.98 2.58
N TRP A 127 -10.89 12.13 2.77
CA TRP A 127 -9.69 12.53 2.05
C TRP A 127 -8.52 12.68 2.99
N ILE A 128 -7.40 12.04 2.65
CA ILE A 128 -6.13 12.16 3.36
C ILE A 128 -5.10 12.77 2.42
N ALA A 129 -4.25 13.65 2.95
CA ALA A 129 -3.14 14.22 2.19
C ALA A 129 -2.19 13.10 1.74
N ARG A 130 -1.86 13.08 0.45
CA ARG A 130 -1.07 12.02 -0.20
C ARG A 130 0.27 11.77 0.49
N GLY A 131 0.93 12.82 0.97
CA GLY A 131 2.22 12.73 1.64
C GLY A 131 2.20 11.97 2.97
N LEU A 132 1.03 11.78 3.59
CA LEU A 132 0.84 11.07 4.85
C LEU A 132 0.62 9.56 4.66
N LEU A 133 0.47 9.13 3.41
CA LEU A 133 0.16 7.75 3.04
C LEU A 133 1.34 7.10 2.32
N TRP A 134 1.43 5.78 2.47
CA TRP A 134 2.25 4.89 1.65
C TRP A 134 1.33 3.94 0.85
N GLY A 135 1.80 3.33 -0.23
CA GLY A 135 0.99 2.41 -1.06
C GLY A 135 0.15 3.09 -2.15
N VAL A 136 0.26 4.41 -2.29
CA VAL A 136 -0.66 5.18 -3.14
C VAL A 136 -0.40 5.00 -4.65
N GLY A 137 0.81 4.60 -5.09
CA GLY A 137 1.19 4.44 -6.50
C GLY A 137 1.09 5.74 -7.33
N ARG A 138 1.80 5.84 -8.46
CA ARG A 138 1.52 6.93 -9.43
C ARG A 138 0.25 6.59 -10.22
N LYS A 139 -0.49 7.61 -10.67
CA LYS A 139 -1.57 7.43 -11.65
C LYS A 139 -0.93 7.19 -13.01
#